data_AF-A0A3E3K3L2-F1
#
_entry.id   AF-A0A3E3K3L2-F1
#
_cell.length_a   1.000
_cell.length_b   1.000
_cell.length_c   1.000
_cell.angle_alpha   90.00
_cell.angle_beta   90.00
_cell.angle_gamma   90.00
#
_symmetry.space_group_name_H-M   'P 1'
#
loop_
_entity.id
_entity.type
_entity.pdbx_description
1 polymer ?
#
loop_
_entity_poly.entity_id
_entity_poly.type
_entity_poly.pdbx_seq_one_letter_code
_entity_poly.pdbx_strand_id
1 'polypeptide(L)'
;MKSLEFELNNLYQKVRIYSQKNDYIYTKIYGAWIKEYNQLLDKYNTFTKLHISHLSYASHDLSSTQKTVRAETVEWFLNTVKNLIEKVKSEINEEREKMTEEEIPAHQMRKCFKIGSQRCPKRPDYERNKVFIAMPFSDDYVDSYLYGIVPALNAAGFQHYKADEEITCKDIMCKICEQIQACRMAIINISGLNPNVMLELGLAYGLGKPVYIVKDKATKAISDLGSIEYIEYSHATDLRNKLVQAFETEKAI
;
A
#
# COMPACT_ATOMS: atom_id res chain seq x y z
N MET A 1 0.67 -1.73 -17.80
CA MET A 1 1.86 -2.23 -18.54
C MET A 1 2.13 -3.74 -18.41
N LYS A 2 2.18 -4.40 -17.24
CA LYS A 2 2.50 -5.86 -17.14
C LYS A 2 1.75 -6.82 -18.11
N SER A 3 0.45 -6.63 -18.36
CA SER A 3 -0.29 -7.44 -19.36
C SER A 3 0.30 -7.30 -20.77
N LEU A 4 0.68 -6.07 -21.15
CA LEU A 4 1.25 -5.76 -22.45
C LEU A 4 2.64 -6.40 -22.62
N GLU A 5 3.46 -6.42 -21.57
CA GLU A 5 4.74 -7.16 -21.57
C GLU A 5 4.51 -8.65 -21.88
N PHE A 6 3.53 -9.28 -21.23
CA PHE A 6 3.18 -10.69 -21.45
C PHE A 6 2.67 -10.94 -22.87
N GLU A 7 1.77 -10.09 -23.38
CA GLU A 7 1.21 -10.20 -24.73
C GLU A 7 2.30 -10.03 -25.81
N LEU A 8 3.21 -9.06 -25.65
CA LEU A 8 4.35 -8.87 -26.57
C LEU A 8 5.32 -10.04 -26.54
N ASN A 9 5.64 -10.60 -25.36
CA ASN A 9 6.46 -11.79 -25.24
C ASN A 9 5.80 -13.01 -25.93
N ASN A 10 4.49 -13.17 -25.80
CA ASN A 10 3.75 -14.23 -26.48
C ASN A 10 3.84 -14.08 -28.01
N LEU A 11 3.62 -12.88 -28.55
CA LEU A 11 3.81 -12.58 -29.97
C LEU A 11 5.24 -12.90 -30.43
N TYR A 12 6.26 -12.46 -29.69
CA TYR A 12 7.67 -12.74 -30.00
C TYR A 12 7.97 -14.25 -30.06
N GLN A 13 7.55 -15.03 -29.05
CA GLN A 13 7.79 -16.49 -29.07
C GLN A 13 6.99 -17.19 -30.18
N LYS A 14 5.73 -16.78 -30.42
CA LYS A 14 4.88 -17.27 -31.51
C LYS A 14 5.55 -17.09 -32.88
N VAL A 15 6.04 -15.88 -33.17
CA VAL A 15 6.77 -15.60 -34.42
C VAL A 15 8.09 -16.37 -34.49
N ARG A 16 8.88 -16.38 -33.41
CA ARG A 16 10.17 -17.09 -33.35
C ARG A 16 10.02 -18.59 -33.61
N ILE A 17 9.10 -19.25 -32.91
CA ILE A 17 8.84 -20.70 -33.05
C ILE A 17 8.30 -21.02 -34.45
N TYR A 18 7.42 -20.18 -35.00
CA TYR A 18 6.92 -20.39 -36.36
C TYR A 18 8.04 -20.26 -37.40
N SER A 19 8.90 -19.25 -37.25
CA SER A 19 10.03 -18.98 -38.17
C SER A 19 11.13 -20.06 -38.10
N GLN A 20 11.30 -20.71 -36.95
CA GLN A 20 12.22 -21.84 -36.80
C GLN A 20 11.67 -23.17 -37.34
N LYS A 21 10.36 -23.28 -37.57
CA LYS A 21 9.69 -24.52 -38.01
C LYS A 21 9.32 -24.55 -39.49
N ASN A 22 9.42 -23.42 -40.20
CA ASN A 22 8.98 -23.29 -41.58
C ASN A 22 10.06 -22.58 -42.39
N ASP A 23 10.51 -23.17 -43.49
CA ASP A 23 11.54 -22.58 -44.37
C ASP A 23 11.08 -21.28 -45.06
N TYR A 24 9.75 -21.06 -45.12
CA TYR A 24 9.14 -19.90 -45.77
C TYR A 24 7.95 -19.37 -44.96
N ILE A 25 7.84 -18.04 -44.88
CA ILE A 25 6.73 -17.35 -44.21
C ILE A 25 5.89 -16.63 -45.26
N TYR A 26 4.60 -16.98 -45.34
CA TYR A 26 3.67 -16.40 -46.28
C TYR A 26 3.21 -15.01 -45.85
N THR A 27 3.01 -14.11 -46.82
CA THR A 27 2.59 -12.70 -46.58
C THR A 27 1.32 -12.56 -45.76
N LYS A 28 0.33 -13.45 -45.96
CA LYS A 28 -0.91 -13.49 -45.16
C LYS A 28 -0.66 -13.73 -43.66
N ILE A 29 0.35 -14.54 -43.32
CA ILE A 29 0.71 -14.87 -41.94
C ILE A 29 1.47 -13.69 -41.32
N TYR A 30 2.45 -13.15 -42.03
CA TYR A 30 3.23 -12.00 -41.60
C TYR A 30 2.36 -10.73 -41.40
N GLY A 31 1.40 -10.48 -42.30
CA GLY A 31 0.41 -9.41 -42.16
C GLY A 31 -0.49 -9.56 -40.93
N ALA A 32 -0.77 -10.80 -40.50
CA ALA A 32 -1.49 -11.04 -39.24
C ALA A 32 -0.62 -10.69 -38.02
N TRP A 33 0.68 -11.02 -38.04
CA TRP A 33 1.62 -10.62 -36.97
C TRP A 33 1.82 -9.10 -36.89
N ILE A 34 1.87 -8.40 -38.02
CA ILE A 34 1.92 -6.93 -38.05
C ILE A 34 0.65 -6.32 -37.47
N LYS A 35 -0.53 -6.86 -37.81
CA LYS A 35 -1.80 -6.40 -37.23
C LYS A 35 -1.84 -6.61 -35.71
N GLU A 36 -1.40 -7.76 -35.24
CA GLU A 36 -1.30 -8.10 -33.82
C GLU A 36 -0.28 -7.18 -33.10
N TYR A 37 0.89 -6.93 -33.71
CA TYR A 37 1.87 -5.98 -33.20
C TYR A 37 1.32 -4.56 -33.09
N ASN A 38 0.67 -4.04 -34.14
CA ASN A 38 0.12 -2.67 -34.12
C ASN A 38 -0.98 -2.50 -33.06
N GLN A 39 -1.79 -3.53 -32.81
CA GLN A 39 -2.76 -3.51 -31.70
C GLN A 39 -2.08 -3.46 -30.31
N LEU A 40 -0.93 -4.11 -30.14
CA LEU A 40 -0.13 -4.00 -28.91
C LEU A 40 0.60 -2.65 -28.82
N LEU A 41 1.02 -2.09 -29.96
CA LEU A 41 1.61 -0.75 -30.04
C LEU A 41 0.59 0.35 -29.70
N ASP A 42 -0.68 0.20 -30.09
CA ASP A 42 -1.76 1.11 -29.70
C ASP A 42 -2.00 1.11 -28.20
N LYS A 43 -1.96 -0.08 -27.56
CA LYS A 43 -1.98 -0.18 -26.08
C LYS A 43 -0.79 0.55 -25.46
N TYR A 44 0.42 0.37 -26.01
CA TYR A 44 1.64 1.03 -25.54
C TYR A 44 1.54 2.57 -25.65
N ASN A 45 1.20 3.08 -26.84
CA ASN A 45 0.98 4.50 -27.13
C ASN A 45 -0.08 5.10 -26.16
N THR A 46 -1.14 4.34 -25.85
CA THR A 46 -2.18 4.77 -24.89
C THR A 46 -1.65 4.87 -23.45
N PHE A 47 -0.81 3.94 -23.00
CA PHE A 47 -0.20 4.01 -21.65
C PHE A 47 0.81 5.16 -21.52
N THR A 48 1.65 5.35 -22.54
CA THR A 48 2.79 6.29 -22.51
C THR A 48 2.45 7.70 -23.03
N LYS A 49 1.28 7.88 -23.66
CA LYS A 49 0.90 9.07 -24.44
C LYS A 49 1.87 9.39 -25.59
N LEU A 50 2.57 8.37 -26.10
CA LEU A 50 3.42 8.47 -27.29
C LEU A 50 2.61 8.22 -28.57
N HIS A 51 3.17 8.62 -29.70
CA HIS A 51 2.63 8.40 -31.04
C HIS A 51 3.63 7.66 -31.92
N ILE A 52 4.00 6.44 -31.54
CA ILE A 52 4.82 5.58 -32.42
C ILE A 52 3.95 5.12 -33.59
N SER A 53 4.42 5.39 -34.81
CA SER A 53 3.77 5.01 -36.06
C SER A 53 3.61 3.50 -36.19
N HIS A 54 2.50 3.08 -36.80
CA HIS A 54 2.21 1.68 -37.12
C HIS A 54 3.23 1.08 -38.07
N LEU A 55 3.46 -0.23 -37.89
CA LEU A 55 4.32 -1.02 -38.75
C LEU A 55 3.57 -1.43 -40.02
N SER A 56 4.28 -1.39 -41.16
CA SER A 56 3.85 -1.85 -42.48
C SER A 56 5.02 -2.50 -43.20
N TYR A 57 4.74 -3.18 -44.32
CA TYR A 57 5.75 -3.81 -45.18
C TYR A 57 5.50 -3.43 -46.64
N ALA A 58 6.56 -3.39 -47.43
CA ALA A 58 6.55 -2.99 -48.84
C ALA A 58 6.86 -4.18 -49.76
N SER A 59 6.79 -3.96 -51.07
CA SER A 59 7.11 -4.99 -52.07
C SER A 59 8.57 -5.48 -52.03
N HIS A 60 9.50 -4.67 -51.51
CA HIS A 60 10.91 -5.06 -51.37
C HIS A 60 11.17 -6.03 -50.21
N ASP A 61 10.31 -6.06 -49.19
CA ASP A 61 10.35 -7.02 -48.08
C ASP A 61 9.95 -8.45 -48.50
N LEU A 62 9.44 -8.60 -49.72
CA LEU A 62 8.90 -9.84 -50.23
C LEU A 62 9.88 -10.55 -51.16
N SER A 63 9.66 -11.85 -51.34
CA SER A 63 10.29 -12.60 -52.42
C SER A 63 9.84 -12.07 -53.79
N SER A 64 10.58 -12.42 -54.84
CA SER A 64 10.27 -12.03 -56.23
C SER A 64 8.85 -12.40 -56.68
N THR A 65 8.25 -13.43 -56.08
CA THR A 65 6.87 -13.86 -56.36
C THR A 65 5.80 -13.16 -55.51
N GLN A 66 6.20 -12.32 -54.56
CA GLN A 66 5.36 -11.67 -53.54
C GLN A 66 4.52 -12.59 -52.65
N LYS A 67 4.73 -13.92 -52.72
CA LYS A 67 4.00 -14.91 -51.89
C LYS A 67 4.57 -15.06 -50.49
N THR A 68 5.86 -14.79 -50.33
CA THR A 68 6.62 -15.04 -49.10
C THR A 68 7.44 -13.81 -48.70
N VAL A 69 7.74 -13.71 -47.41
CA VAL A 69 8.53 -12.62 -46.81
C VAL A 69 9.99 -13.04 -46.71
N ARG A 70 10.90 -12.08 -46.87
CA ARG A 70 12.35 -12.29 -46.74
C ARG A 70 12.77 -12.60 -45.31
N ALA A 71 13.82 -13.38 -45.14
CA ALA A 71 14.31 -13.78 -43.81
C ALA A 71 14.78 -12.57 -43.00
N GLU A 72 15.43 -11.62 -43.67
CA GLU A 72 15.93 -10.36 -43.12
C GLU A 72 14.79 -9.49 -42.57
N THR A 73 13.65 -9.42 -43.28
CA THR A 73 12.45 -8.71 -42.81
C THR A 73 11.83 -9.38 -41.58
N VAL A 74 11.87 -10.72 -41.49
CA VAL A 74 11.36 -11.48 -40.34
C VAL A 74 12.25 -11.30 -39.12
N GLU A 75 13.58 -11.32 -39.29
CA GLU A 75 14.55 -11.02 -38.24
C GLU A 75 14.42 -9.57 -37.76
N TRP A 76 14.25 -8.63 -38.69
CA TRP A 76 13.97 -7.23 -38.36
C TRP A 76 12.68 -7.06 -37.55
N PHE A 77 11.60 -7.77 -37.92
CA PHE A 77 10.35 -7.79 -37.14
C PHE A 77 10.58 -8.33 -35.72
N LEU A 78 11.28 -9.45 -35.58
CA LEU A 78 11.62 -10.02 -34.26
C LEU A 78 12.40 -9.04 -33.39
N ASN A 79 13.38 -8.34 -33.98
CA ASN A 79 14.13 -7.29 -33.29
C ASN A 79 13.25 -6.09 -32.92
N THR A 80 12.32 -5.67 -33.78
CA THR A 80 11.34 -4.60 -33.48
C THR A 80 10.43 -4.97 -32.31
N VAL A 81 9.87 -6.18 -32.28
CA VAL A 81 9.06 -6.67 -31.13
C VAL A 81 9.90 -6.73 -29.86
N LYS A 82 11.14 -7.26 -29.94
CA LYS A 82 12.07 -7.32 -28.81
C LYS A 82 12.41 -5.95 -28.24
N ASN A 83 12.67 -4.96 -29.10
CA ASN A 83 12.96 -3.59 -28.68
C ASN A 83 11.76 -2.95 -27.95
N LEU A 84 10.52 -3.24 -28.36
CA LEU A 84 9.34 -2.78 -27.65
C LEU A 84 9.16 -3.48 -26.30
N ILE A 85 9.46 -4.79 -26.20
CA ILE A 85 9.48 -5.53 -24.92
C ILE A 85 10.46 -4.89 -23.94
N GLU A 86 11.70 -4.59 -24.37
CA GLU A 86 12.70 -3.98 -23.49
C GLU A 86 12.32 -2.55 -23.06
N LYS A 87 11.68 -1.75 -23.93
CA LYS A 87 11.11 -0.46 -23.52
C LYS A 87 10.03 -0.60 -22.45
N VAL A 88 9.07 -1.51 -22.65
CA VAL A 88 8.00 -1.78 -21.67
C VAL A 88 8.58 -2.27 -20.34
N LYS A 89 9.65 -3.07 -20.36
CA LYS A 89 10.37 -3.47 -19.13
C LYS A 89 11.04 -2.28 -18.43
N SER A 90 11.71 -1.40 -19.17
CA SER A 90 12.33 -0.18 -18.61
C SER A 90 11.28 0.65 -17.89
N GLU A 91 10.15 0.94 -18.55
CA GLU A 91 9.06 1.73 -17.96
C GLU A 91 8.43 1.05 -16.73
N ILE A 92 8.23 -0.28 -16.77
CA ILE A 92 7.77 -1.05 -15.60
C ILE A 92 8.78 -1.01 -14.45
N ASN A 93 10.08 -0.90 -14.74
CA ASN A 93 11.11 -0.79 -13.72
C ASN A 93 11.20 0.63 -13.17
N GLU A 94 11.18 1.65 -14.02
CA GLU A 94 11.12 3.07 -13.63
C GLU A 94 9.87 3.40 -12.80
N GLU A 95 8.71 2.82 -13.12
CA GLU A 95 7.50 2.93 -12.28
C GLU A 95 7.71 2.31 -10.90
N ARG A 96 8.42 1.17 -10.81
CA ARG A 96 8.73 0.54 -9.52
C ARG A 96 9.75 1.35 -8.73
N GLU A 97 10.78 1.87 -9.39
CA GLU A 97 11.84 2.68 -8.79
C GLU A 97 11.25 3.96 -8.21
N LYS A 98 10.41 4.68 -8.99
CA LYS A 98 9.62 5.83 -8.48
C LYS A 98 8.70 5.45 -7.31
N MET A 99 8.11 4.25 -7.32
CA MET A 99 7.32 3.73 -6.19
C MET A 99 8.15 3.33 -4.96
N THR A 100 9.45 3.09 -5.11
CA THR A 100 10.39 2.86 -3.99
C THR A 100 11.10 4.15 -3.53
N GLU A 101 11.21 5.15 -4.41
CA GLU A 101 11.72 6.50 -4.10
C GLU A 101 10.69 7.37 -3.36
N GLU A 102 9.38 7.12 -3.52
CA GLU A 102 8.38 7.62 -2.56
C GLU A 102 8.63 6.97 -1.17
N GLU A 103 9.54 7.57 -0.39
CA GLU A 103 9.81 7.18 1.00
C GLU A 103 8.48 7.03 1.74
N ILE A 104 8.19 5.80 2.19
CA ILE A 104 6.97 5.53 2.93
C ILE A 104 7.05 6.38 4.22
N PRO A 105 6.13 7.31 4.46
CA PRO A 105 6.21 8.18 5.63
C PRO A 105 6.34 7.38 6.92
N ALA A 106 7.08 7.89 7.91
CA ALA A 106 7.36 7.14 9.14
C ALA A 106 6.08 6.70 9.89
N HIS A 107 4.98 7.45 9.73
CA HIS A 107 3.68 7.13 10.33
C HIS A 107 2.88 6.04 9.59
N GLN A 108 3.30 5.62 8.39
CA GLN A 108 2.62 4.62 7.56
C GLN A 108 3.31 3.26 7.59
N MET A 109 2.50 2.20 7.60
CA MET A 109 2.94 0.82 7.67
C MET A 109 3.76 0.41 6.43
N ARG A 110 4.82 -0.38 6.63
CA ARG A 110 5.69 -0.89 5.55
C ARG A 110 5.13 -2.12 4.82
N LYS A 111 4.15 -2.82 5.39
CA LYS A 111 3.48 -3.95 4.74
C LYS A 111 2.05 -4.10 5.23
N CYS A 112 1.07 -4.09 4.33
CA CYS A 112 -0.33 -4.27 4.70
C CYS A 112 -0.62 -5.73 5.11
N PHE A 113 -1.12 -5.94 6.33
CA PHE A 113 -1.45 -7.28 6.84
C PHE A 113 -2.65 -7.95 6.13
N LYS A 114 -3.50 -7.20 5.42
CA LYS A 114 -4.66 -7.77 4.68
C LYS A 114 -4.31 -8.25 3.27
N ILE A 115 -3.49 -7.50 2.52
CA ILE A 115 -3.22 -7.78 1.10
C ILE A 115 -1.72 -7.85 0.72
N GLY A 116 -0.82 -7.73 1.69
CA GLY A 116 0.63 -7.87 1.48
C GLY A 116 1.30 -6.72 0.71
N SER A 117 0.59 -5.62 0.39
CA SER A 117 1.15 -4.46 -0.31
C SER A 117 2.27 -3.78 0.48
N GLN A 118 3.28 -3.25 -0.20
CA GLN A 118 4.48 -2.61 0.38
C GLN A 118 4.23 -1.27 1.12
N ARG A 119 2.98 -0.84 1.25
CA ARG A 119 2.53 0.19 2.21
C ARG A 119 1.01 0.11 2.39
N CYS A 120 0.45 0.99 3.20
CA CYS A 120 -1.00 1.11 3.35
C CYS A 120 -1.65 1.61 2.04
N PRO A 121 -2.61 0.87 1.45
CA PRO A 121 -3.32 1.32 0.24
C PRO A 121 -4.13 2.61 0.44
N LYS A 122 -4.50 2.91 1.69
CA LYS A 122 -5.27 4.10 2.08
C LYS A 122 -4.45 5.38 2.11
N ARG A 123 -3.12 5.28 2.22
CA ARG A 123 -2.18 6.40 2.38
C ARG A 123 -2.68 7.48 3.38
N PRO A 124 -3.02 7.14 4.65
CA PRO A 124 -3.56 8.12 5.59
C PRO A 124 -2.58 9.28 5.83
N ASP A 125 -3.11 10.50 5.84
CA ASP A 125 -2.35 11.72 6.17
C ASP A 125 -2.00 11.76 7.66
N TYR A 126 -0.91 12.45 8.01
CA TYR A 126 -0.44 12.54 9.39
C TYR A 126 -0.99 13.77 10.10
N GLU A 127 -1.80 13.55 11.12
CA GLU A 127 -2.43 14.58 11.93
C GLU A 127 -1.62 14.78 13.22
N ARG A 128 -0.67 15.72 13.18
CA ARG A 128 0.31 15.99 14.27
C ARG A 128 -0.30 16.20 15.66
N ASN A 129 -1.53 16.70 15.72
CA ASN A 129 -2.22 17.03 16.97
C ASN A 129 -3.31 16.00 17.33
N LYS A 130 -3.42 14.88 16.62
CA LYS A 130 -4.49 13.89 16.82
C LYS A 130 -3.98 12.66 17.57
N VAL A 131 -4.76 12.20 18.53
CA VAL A 131 -4.47 11.06 19.41
C VAL A 131 -5.50 9.96 19.20
N PHE A 132 -5.04 8.74 18.99
CA PHE A 132 -5.91 7.56 18.93
C PHE A 132 -6.25 7.11 20.35
N ILE A 133 -7.52 6.86 20.65
CA ILE A 133 -7.96 6.35 21.96
C ILE A 133 -8.62 5.00 21.76
N ALA A 134 -8.09 3.96 22.41
CA ALA A 134 -8.78 2.68 22.60
C ALA A 134 -9.12 2.49 24.08
N MET A 135 -10.29 1.94 24.35
CA MET A 135 -10.77 1.66 25.70
C MET A 135 -11.85 0.57 25.67
N PRO A 136 -12.15 -0.09 26.79
CA PRO A 136 -13.24 -1.06 26.84
C PRO A 136 -14.59 -0.34 26.75
N PHE A 137 -15.56 -0.96 26.10
CA PHE A 137 -16.90 -0.39 25.90
C PHE A 137 -17.82 -0.39 27.14
N SER A 138 -17.37 -0.91 28.29
CA SER A 138 -18.20 -0.91 29.51
C SER A 138 -18.43 0.51 30.03
N ASP A 139 -19.65 0.77 30.51
CA ASP A 139 -20.03 2.04 31.13
C ASP A 139 -19.11 2.41 32.30
N ASP A 140 -18.54 1.42 33.00
CA ASP A 140 -17.55 1.57 34.08
C ASP A 140 -16.36 2.46 33.71
N TYR A 141 -16.02 2.54 32.42
CA TYR A 141 -14.86 3.27 31.92
C TYR A 141 -15.21 4.62 31.27
N VAL A 142 -16.50 4.94 31.09
CA VAL A 142 -16.96 6.19 30.46
C VAL A 142 -16.47 7.42 31.21
N ASP A 143 -16.47 7.39 32.55
CA ASP A 143 -15.93 8.47 33.37
C ASP A 143 -14.42 8.68 33.16
N SER A 144 -13.65 7.60 33.03
CA SER A 144 -12.21 7.66 32.75
C SER A 144 -11.91 8.35 31.41
N TYR A 145 -12.82 8.21 30.44
CA TYR A 145 -12.73 8.86 29.15
C TYR A 145 -13.18 10.33 29.21
N LEU A 146 -14.43 10.59 29.64
CA LEU A 146 -15.05 11.91 29.61
C LEU A 146 -14.41 12.92 30.57
N TYR A 147 -14.01 12.47 31.77
CA TYR A 147 -13.48 13.34 32.82
C TYR A 147 -11.96 13.15 33.06
N GLY A 148 -11.40 12.05 32.55
CA GLY A 148 -9.97 11.74 32.62
C GLY A 148 -9.20 12.12 31.35
N ILE A 149 -9.35 11.30 30.31
CA ILE A 149 -8.56 11.37 29.07
C ILE A 149 -8.89 12.63 28.25
N VAL A 150 -10.17 12.88 27.95
CA VAL A 150 -10.57 14.00 27.07
C VAL A 150 -10.16 15.37 27.65
N PRO A 151 -10.34 15.68 28.95
CA PRO A 151 -9.88 16.94 29.51
C PRO A 151 -8.36 17.09 29.54
N ALA A 152 -7.61 16.01 29.73
CA ALA A 152 -6.14 16.05 29.68
C ALA A 152 -5.63 16.36 28.27
N LEU A 153 -6.23 15.76 27.24
CA LEU A 153 -5.92 16.05 25.84
C LEU A 153 -6.29 17.48 25.45
N ASN A 154 -7.46 17.96 25.87
CA ASN A 154 -7.90 19.34 25.63
C ASN A 154 -6.93 20.35 26.28
N ALA A 155 -6.49 20.10 27.51
CA ALA A 155 -5.49 20.94 28.20
C ALA A 155 -4.13 20.94 27.49
N ALA A 156 -3.73 19.80 26.90
CA ALA A 156 -2.48 19.69 26.15
C ALA A 156 -2.53 20.26 24.72
N GLY A 157 -3.74 20.56 24.19
CA GLY A 157 -3.97 21.07 22.83
C GLY A 157 -4.19 19.99 21.76
N PHE A 158 -4.51 18.76 22.17
CA PHE A 158 -4.69 17.62 21.27
C PHE A 158 -6.16 17.34 20.92
N GLN A 159 -6.39 17.00 19.65
CA GLN A 159 -7.62 16.38 19.18
C GLN A 159 -7.56 14.86 19.41
N HIS A 160 -8.70 14.19 19.43
CA HIS A 160 -8.79 12.75 19.62
C HIS A 160 -9.69 12.06 18.61
N TYR A 161 -9.38 10.79 18.35
CA TYR A 161 -10.26 9.83 17.70
C TYR A 161 -10.43 8.65 18.65
N LYS A 162 -11.65 8.39 19.13
CA LYS A 162 -11.97 7.19 19.90
C LYS A 162 -12.30 6.04 18.95
N ALA A 163 -11.79 4.85 19.25
CA ALA A 163 -12.20 3.62 18.58
C ALA A 163 -13.65 3.30 18.97
N ASP A 164 -14.60 3.64 18.11
CA ASP A 164 -16.01 3.25 18.23
C ASP A 164 -16.34 2.06 17.32
N GLU A 165 -17.09 1.09 17.86
CA GLU A 165 -17.69 -0.05 17.17
C GLU A 165 -18.87 0.35 16.24
N GLU A 166 -18.69 1.43 15.46
CA GLU A 166 -19.60 1.73 14.36
C GLU A 166 -19.60 0.57 13.35
N ILE A 167 -20.68 -0.20 13.35
CA ILE A 167 -20.92 -1.28 12.40
C ILE A 167 -21.00 -0.66 11.00
N THR A 168 -19.92 -0.79 10.24
CA THR A 168 -19.85 -0.38 8.84
C THR A 168 -19.53 -1.60 7.99
N CYS A 169 -19.89 -1.58 6.70
CA CYS A 169 -19.50 -2.64 5.75
C CYS A 169 -18.00 -2.65 5.42
N LYS A 170 -17.15 -1.96 6.20
CA LYS A 170 -15.70 -1.91 6.05
C LYS A 170 -15.05 -2.85 7.07
N ASP A 171 -13.91 -3.41 6.70
CA ASP A 171 -13.05 -4.17 7.60
C ASP A 171 -12.62 -3.30 8.79
N ILE A 172 -13.10 -3.62 9.99
CA ILE A 172 -12.89 -2.83 11.22
C ILE A 172 -11.40 -2.65 11.51
N MET A 173 -10.60 -3.72 11.35
CA MET A 173 -9.15 -3.65 11.53
C MET A 173 -8.46 -2.75 10.49
N CYS A 174 -9.02 -2.62 9.29
CA CYS A 174 -8.55 -1.64 8.31
C CYS A 174 -8.87 -0.20 8.73
N LYS A 175 -10.08 0.08 9.24
CA LYS A 175 -10.47 1.41 9.80
C LYS A 175 -9.56 1.81 10.97
N ILE A 176 -9.35 0.89 11.92
CA ILE A 176 -8.47 1.10 13.08
C ILE A 176 -7.03 1.37 12.62
N CYS A 177 -6.47 0.52 11.75
CA CYS A 177 -5.11 0.70 11.22
C CYS A 177 -4.94 2.04 10.48
N GLU A 178 -5.94 2.48 9.72
CA GLU A 178 -5.97 3.79 9.04
C GLU A 178 -5.89 4.94 10.06
N GLN A 179 -6.69 4.90 11.13
CA GLN A 179 -6.70 5.95 12.16
C GLN A 179 -5.45 5.94 13.06
N ILE A 180 -4.94 4.77 13.47
CA ILE A 180 -3.68 4.69 14.24
C ILE A 180 -2.52 5.27 13.42
N GLN A 181 -2.42 4.96 12.13
CA GLN A 181 -1.40 5.55 11.25
C GLN A 181 -1.55 7.08 11.17
N ALA A 182 -2.77 7.61 11.06
CA ALA A 182 -3.01 9.05 10.99
C ALA A 182 -2.62 9.81 12.27
N CYS A 183 -2.82 9.22 13.45
CA CYS A 183 -2.58 9.89 14.73
C CYS A 183 -1.08 10.02 15.09
N ARG A 184 -0.71 11.04 15.88
CA ARG A 184 0.63 11.21 16.47
C ARG A 184 0.99 10.05 17.39
N MET A 185 0.09 9.75 18.32
CA MET A 185 0.28 8.82 19.43
C MET A 185 -1.05 8.16 19.79
N ALA A 186 -1.00 7.18 20.69
CA ALA A 186 -2.19 6.50 21.20
C ALA A 186 -2.29 6.58 22.74
N ILE A 187 -3.51 6.59 23.25
CA ILE A 187 -3.85 6.32 24.65
C ILE A 187 -4.69 5.05 24.67
N ILE A 188 -4.24 4.04 25.40
CA ILE A 188 -4.88 2.72 25.42
C ILE A 188 -5.26 2.39 26.86
N ASN A 189 -6.56 2.35 27.14
CA ASN A 189 -7.08 1.92 28.44
C ASN A 189 -7.23 0.40 28.47
N ILE A 190 -6.28 -0.30 29.10
CA ILE A 190 -6.27 -1.77 29.18
C ILE A 190 -7.10 -2.33 30.35
N SER A 191 -7.91 -1.49 31.01
CA SER A 191 -8.74 -1.92 32.14
C SER A 191 -9.68 -3.06 31.75
N GLY A 192 -9.89 -4.02 32.65
CA GLY A 192 -10.66 -5.24 32.37
C GLY A 192 -10.01 -6.19 31.34
N LEU A 193 -8.82 -5.88 30.80
CA LEU A 193 -8.08 -6.67 29.82
C LEU A 193 -8.89 -7.04 28.56
N ASN A 194 -9.65 -6.08 28.03
CA ASN A 194 -10.48 -6.30 26.83
C ASN A 194 -9.63 -6.78 25.62
N PRO A 195 -9.93 -7.94 25.00
CA PRO A 195 -9.11 -8.50 23.92
C PRO A 195 -9.00 -7.61 22.67
N ASN A 196 -10.03 -6.85 22.32
CA ASN A 196 -9.99 -5.94 21.17
C ASN A 196 -9.01 -4.79 21.45
N VAL A 197 -9.07 -4.21 22.64
CA VAL A 197 -8.15 -3.13 23.06
C VAL A 197 -6.69 -3.63 23.14
N MET A 198 -6.48 -4.88 23.57
CA MET A 198 -5.15 -5.50 23.55
C MET A 198 -4.62 -5.73 22.13
N LEU A 199 -5.49 -6.03 21.17
CA LEU A 199 -5.12 -6.11 19.74
C LEU A 199 -4.77 -4.74 19.15
N GLU A 200 -5.52 -3.70 19.52
CA GLU A 200 -5.26 -2.30 19.14
C GLU A 200 -3.94 -1.80 19.71
N LEU A 201 -3.62 -2.16 20.96
CA LEU A 201 -2.31 -1.90 21.58
C LEU A 201 -1.16 -2.53 20.79
N GLY A 202 -1.28 -3.82 20.46
CA GLY A 202 -0.28 -4.53 19.66
C GLY A 202 -0.11 -3.93 18.26
N LEU A 203 -1.19 -3.44 17.65
CA LEU A 203 -1.15 -2.75 16.37
C LEU A 203 -0.49 -1.36 16.47
N ALA A 204 -0.75 -0.60 17.53
CA ALA A 204 -0.08 0.69 17.78
C ALA A 204 1.44 0.53 17.96
N TYR A 205 1.88 -0.46 18.74
CA TYR A 205 3.30 -0.81 18.87
C TYR A 205 3.90 -1.31 17.55
N GLY A 206 3.20 -2.19 16.82
CA GLY A 206 3.65 -2.68 15.51
C GLY A 206 3.76 -1.59 14.43
N LEU A 207 3.09 -0.45 14.62
CA LEU A 207 3.19 0.75 13.79
C LEU A 207 4.18 1.78 14.34
N GLY A 208 4.93 1.47 15.41
CA GLY A 208 5.95 2.35 15.99
C GLY A 208 5.40 3.62 16.64
N LYS A 209 4.13 3.61 17.08
CA LYS A 209 3.50 4.78 17.71
C LYS A 209 3.94 4.92 19.17
N PRO A 210 4.15 6.14 19.68
CA PRO A 210 4.16 6.39 21.13
C PRO A 210 2.81 5.99 21.71
N VAL A 211 2.81 5.26 22.83
CA VAL A 211 1.60 4.78 23.49
C VAL A 211 1.63 5.10 24.98
N TYR A 212 0.62 5.81 25.46
CA TYR A 212 0.30 5.92 26.88
C TYR A 212 -0.68 4.83 27.26
N ILE A 213 -0.22 3.83 28.01
CA ILE A 213 -1.09 2.80 28.56
C ILE A 213 -1.66 3.29 29.89
N VAL A 214 -2.97 3.15 30.06
CA VAL A 214 -3.66 3.51 31.30
C VAL A 214 -4.44 2.30 31.81
N LYS A 215 -4.52 2.11 33.13
CA LYS A 215 -5.34 1.06 33.75
C LYS A 215 -5.92 1.50 35.09
N ASP A 216 -7.07 0.97 35.44
CA ASP A 216 -7.60 1.10 36.80
C ASP A 216 -6.79 0.25 37.81
N LYS A 217 -7.11 0.39 39.10
CA LYS A 217 -6.54 -0.41 40.19
C LYS A 217 -7.05 -1.85 40.26
N ALA A 218 -8.25 -2.12 39.77
CA ALA A 218 -8.85 -3.46 39.83
C ALA A 218 -8.21 -4.44 38.83
N THR A 219 -7.71 -3.90 37.71
CA THR A 219 -7.08 -4.64 36.64
C THR A 219 -5.69 -5.11 37.07
N LYS A 220 -5.54 -6.44 37.16
CA LYS A 220 -4.27 -7.09 37.45
C LYS A 220 -3.22 -6.67 36.42
N ALA A 221 -2.03 -6.29 36.88
CA ALA A 221 -0.90 -6.01 36.01
C ALA A 221 -0.57 -7.23 35.13
N ILE A 222 -0.25 -6.99 33.86
CA ILE A 222 0.14 -8.04 32.91
C ILE A 222 1.61 -8.39 33.19
N SER A 223 1.83 -9.29 34.15
CA SER A 223 3.15 -9.66 34.69
C SER A 223 4.17 -10.05 33.63
N ASP A 224 3.70 -10.72 32.58
CA ASP A 224 4.55 -11.37 31.59
C ASP A 224 5.06 -10.39 30.52
N LEU A 225 4.58 -9.14 30.53
CA LEU A 225 5.07 -8.06 29.67
C LEU A 225 6.24 -7.27 30.30
N GLY A 226 6.63 -7.57 31.54
CA GLY A 226 7.97 -7.37 32.14
C GLY A 226 8.52 -5.95 32.34
N SER A 227 8.26 -5.02 31.42
CA SER A 227 8.90 -3.70 31.33
C SER A 227 7.96 -2.63 30.75
N ILE A 228 6.67 -2.92 30.59
CA ILE A 228 5.69 -1.96 30.07
C ILE A 228 5.25 -1.01 31.19
N GLU A 229 5.59 0.26 31.04
CA GLU A 229 5.10 1.33 31.90
C GLU A 229 3.61 1.61 31.64
N TYR A 230 2.84 1.79 32.70
CA TYR A 230 1.42 2.12 32.63
C TYR A 230 1.04 3.14 33.71
N ILE A 231 0.11 4.02 33.37
CA ILE A 231 -0.49 4.98 34.30
C ILE A 231 -1.63 4.27 35.01
N GLU A 232 -1.37 3.77 36.22
CA GLU A 232 -2.43 3.28 37.10
C GLU A 232 -3.24 4.46 37.68
N TYR A 233 -4.56 4.42 37.56
CA TYR A 233 -5.47 5.44 38.10
C TYR A 233 -6.49 4.86 39.08
N SER A 234 -6.92 5.69 40.04
CA SER A 234 -7.97 5.36 41.01
C SER A 234 -9.35 5.84 40.52
N HIS A 235 -9.41 7.06 39.99
CA HIS A 235 -10.61 7.73 39.49
C HIS A 235 -10.25 8.66 38.32
N ALA A 236 -11.24 9.18 37.59
CA ALA A 236 -11.02 10.01 36.40
C ALA A 236 -10.13 11.25 36.64
N THR A 237 -10.31 11.96 37.75
CA THR A 237 -9.48 13.14 38.10
C THR A 237 -8.00 12.79 38.34
N ASP A 238 -7.73 11.62 38.92
CA ASP A 238 -6.36 11.10 39.14
C ASP A 238 -5.71 10.77 37.79
N LEU A 239 -6.45 10.09 36.90
CA LEU A 239 -6.02 9.83 35.52
C LEU A 239 -5.70 11.12 34.75
N ARG A 240 -6.59 12.11 34.82
CA ARG A 240 -6.41 13.41 34.14
C ARG A 240 -5.09 14.07 34.55
N ASN A 241 -4.85 14.18 35.86
CA ASN A 241 -3.69 14.88 36.38
C ASN A 241 -2.38 14.18 35.98
N LYS A 242 -2.35 12.84 36.03
CA LYS A 242 -1.20 12.03 35.58
C LYS A 242 -0.94 12.15 34.08
N LEU A 243 -1.99 12.16 33.25
CA LEU A 243 -1.86 12.36 31.80
C LEU A 243 -1.33 13.76 31.46
N VAL A 244 -1.83 14.81 32.13
CA VAL A 244 -1.31 16.18 31.93
C VAL A 244 0.19 16.26 32.24
N GLN A 245 0.62 15.72 33.38
CA GLN A 245 2.04 15.66 33.76
C GLN A 245 2.89 14.87 32.73
N ALA A 246 2.35 13.77 32.20
CA ALA A 246 3.02 12.96 31.19
C ALA A 246 3.20 13.72 29.86
N PHE A 247 2.19 14.48 29.42
CA PHE A 247 2.27 15.32 28.21
C PHE A 247 3.17 16.56 28.39
N GLU A 248 3.27 17.11 29.59
CA GLU A 248 4.22 18.19 29.91
C GLU A 248 5.66 17.70 29.86
N THR A 249 5.91 16.47 30.35
CA THR A 249 7.25 15.84 30.31
C THR A 249 7.69 15.57 28.87
N GLU A 250 6.79 15.12 27.99
CA GLU A 250 7.09 14.91 26.56
C GLU A 250 7.43 16.23 25.82
N LYS A 251 6.90 17.37 26.27
CA LYS A 251 7.17 18.69 25.67
C LYS A 251 8.52 19.31 26.11
N ALA A 252 9.20 18.72 27.10
CA ALA A 252 10.44 19.23 27.68
C ALA A 252 11.71 18.53 27.14
N ILE A 253 11.55 17.60 26.19
CA ILE A 253 12.60 16.76 25.58
C ILE A 253 12.70 17.07 24.08
#